data_AF-A0A962X8P6-F1
#
_entry.id   AF-A0A962X8P6-F1
#
_cell.length_a   1.000
_cell.length_b   1.000
_cell.length_c   1.000
_cell.angle_alpha   90.00
_cell.angle_beta   90.00
_cell.angle_gamma   90.00
#
_symmetry.space_group_name_H-M   'P 1'
#
loop_
_entity.id
_entity.type
_entity.pdbx_description
1 polymer ?
#
loop_
_entity_poly.entity_id
_entity_poly.type
_entity_poly.pdbx_seq_one_letter_code
_entity_poly.pdbx_strand_id
1 'polypeptide(L)'
;MKKLIIGIAGVLILAAAGLAGAAYWSGLRAERWYEEALTEGSKSGNVKLSTVRYQRGLFSSHVLTRVDIARPPEGSDPDTPDVSFSIRQDIYHGPLPLAGRDAPGVPMAWTGAVVRATLDPESSAWTRRLAQWYGDQEPVVAISKIAFDGASDTQITMPPLT
;
A
#
# COMPACT_ATOMS: atom_id res chain seq x y z
N MET A 1 -22.38 -41.79 3.20
CA MET A 1 -21.73 -40.63 3.87
C MET A 1 -20.24 -40.47 3.52
N LYS A 2 -19.40 -41.51 3.59
CA LYS A 2 -17.95 -41.43 3.29
C LYS A 2 -17.60 -40.86 1.90
N LYS A 3 -18.33 -41.25 0.84
CA LYS A 3 -18.14 -40.74 -0.53
C LYS A 3 -18.50 -39.26 -0.70
N LEU A 4 -19.51 -38.78 0.03
CA LEU A 4 -19.89 -37.36 0.07
C LEU A 4 -18.83 -36.53 0.80
N ILE A 5 -18.29 -37.03 1.91
CA ILE A 5 -17.22 -36.36 2.66
C ILE A 5 -15.96 -36.24 1.79
N ILE A 6 -15.57 -37.31 1.08
CA ILE A 6 -14.43 -37.29 0.17
C ILE A 6 -14.66 -36.33 -1.00
N GLY A 7 -15.88 -36.33 -1.57
CA GLY A 7 -16.24 -35.41 -2.64
C GLY A 7 -16.16 -33.94 -2.20
N ILE A 8 -16.72 -33.60 -1.05
CA ILE A 8 -16.68 -32.24 -0.48
C ILE A 8 -15.24 -31.82 -0.18
N ALA A 9 -14.45 -32.70 0.45
CA ALA A 9 -13.04 -32.42 0.73
C ALA A 9 -12.24 -32.17 -0.55
N GLY A 10 -12.47 -32.94 -1.60
CA GLY A 10 -11.82 -32.73 -2.90
C GLY A 10 -12.15 -31.36 -3.51
N VAL A 11 -13.42 -30.95 -3.48
CA VAL A 11 -13.86 -29.63 -3.97
C VAL A 11 -13.23 -28.50 -3.16
N LEU A 12 -13.16 -28.61 -1.83
CA LEU A 12 -12.56 -27.59 -0.97
C LEU A 12 -11.05 -27.42 -1.24
N ILE A 13 -10.33 -28.52 -1.44
CA ILE A 13 -8.89 -28.47 -1.77
C ILE A 13 -8.67 -27.75 -3.12
N LEU A 14 -9.47 -28.09 -4.13
CA LEU A 14 -9.38 -27.43 -5.44
C LEU A 14 -9.72 -25.95 -5.35
N ALA A 15 -10.75 -25.57 -4.59
CA ALA A 15 -11.11 -24.18 -4.36
C ALA A 15 -9.98 -23.41 -3.64
N ALA A 16 -9.39 -24.00 -2.60
CA ALA A 16 -8.26 -23.41 -1.88
C ALA A 16 -7.04 -23.21 -2.78
N ALA A 17 -6.70 -24.21 -3.60
CA ALA A 17 -5.61 -24.12 -4.57
C ALA A 17 -5.87 -23.03 -5.63
N GLY A 18 -7.10 -22.95 -6.15
CA GLY A 18 -7.51 -21.90 -7.09
C GLY A 18 -7.41 -20.49 -6.50
N LEU A 19 -7.84 -20.30 -5.25
CA LEU A 19 -7.74 -19.03 -4.54
C LEU A 19 -6.28 -18.62 -4.31
N ALA A 20 -5.43 -19.56 -3.85
CA ALA A 20 -4.02 -19.28 -3.65
C ALA A 20 -3.30 -18.92 -4.96
N GLY A 21 -3.62 -19.62 -6.06
CA GLY A 21 -3.08 -19.30 -7.38
C GLY A 21 -3.52 -17.92 -7.89
N ALA A 22 -4.80 -17.58 -7.72
CA ALA A 22 -5.32 -16.26 -8.10
C ALA A 22 -4.69 -15.13 -7.27
N ALA A 23 -4.52 -15.34 -5.96
CA ALA A 23 -3.87 -14.37 -5.09
C ALA A 23 -2.40 -14.16 -5.42
N TYR A 24 -1.67 -15.25 -5.71
CA TYR A 24 -0.28 -15.15 -6.17
C TYR A 24 -0.16 -14.38 -7.48
N TRP A 25 -1.03 -14.65 -8.46
CA TRP A 25 -1.06 -13.93 -9.73
C TRP A 25 -1.40 -12.44 -9.54
N SER A 26 -2.39 -12.14 -8.69
CA SER A 26 -2.75 -10.77 -8.34
C SER A 26 -1.58 -10.05 -7.65
N GLY A 27 -0.87 -10.70 -6.74
CA GLY A 27 0.31 -10.12 -6.08
C GLY A 27 1.44 -9.77 -7.06
N LEU A 28 1.65 -10.60 -8.09
CA LEU A 28 2.58 -10.29 -9.17
C LEU A 28 2.14 -9.06 -9.98
N ARG A 29 0.84 -8.84 -10.18
CA ARG A 29 0.31 -7.65 -10.87
C ARG A 29 0.41 -6.41 -10.00
N ALA A 30 0.10 -6.54 -8.71
CA ALA A 30 0.19 -5.45 -7.75
C ALA A 30 1.62 -4.91 -7.61
N GLU A 31 2.62 -5.80 -7.62
CA GLU A 31 4.04 -5.41 -7.63
C GLU A 31 4.40 -4.60 -8.88
N ARG A 32 3.94 -5.01 -10.07
CA ARG A 32 4.17 -4.25 -11.31
C ARG A 32 3.50 -2.88 -11.28
N TRP A 33 2.25 -2.80 -10.84
CA TRP A 33 1.55 -1.52 -10.71
C TRP A 33 2.23 -0.59 -9.72
N TYR A 34 2.81 -1.13 -8.65
CA TYR A 34 3.63 -0.38 -7.71
C TYR A 34 4.91 0.18 -8.36
N GLU A 35 5.66 -0.65 -9.10
CA GLU A 35 6.86 -0.23 -9.82
C GLU A 35 6.56 0.83 -10.90
N GLU A 36 5.45 0.67 -11.62
CA GLU A 36 4.96 1.64 -12.60
C GLU A 36 4.61 2.97 -11.93
N ALA A 37 3.89 2.93 -10.80
CA ALA A 37 3.52 4.12 -10.04
C ALA A 37 4.74 4.87 -9.48
N LEU A 38 5.76 4.15 -8.98
CA LEU A 38 7.02 4.74 -8.55
C LEU A 38 7.76 5.44 -9.70
N THR A 39 7.82 4.76 -10.85
CA THR A 39 8.48 5.27 -12.05
C THR A 39 7.78 6.54 -12.53
N GLU A 40 6.45 6.52 -12.59
CA GLU A 40 5.64 7.67 -13.00
C GLU A 40 5.79 8.85 -12.03
N GLY A 41 5.67 8.58 -10.71
CA GLY A 41 5.79 9.61 -9.68
C GLY A 41 7.17 10.30 -9.66
N SER A 42 8.22 9.57 -10.03
CA SER A 42 9.59 10.11 -10.08
C SER A 42 9.89 10.96 -11.31
N LYS A 43 8.98 11.06 -12.31
CA LYS A 43 9.19 11.89 -13.51
C LYS A 43 9.14 13.40 -13.23
N SER A 44 8.54 13.81 -12.12
CA SER A 44 8.29 15.23 -11.78
C SER A 44 9.54 16.05 -11.44
N GLY A 45 10.73 15.43 -11.39
CA GLY A 45 12.04 16.10 -11.23
C GLY A 45 12.35 16.62 -9.83
N ASN A 46 11.33 17.06 -9.08
CA ASN A 46 11.48 17.62 -7.73
C ASN A 46 11.28 16.58 -6.62
N VAL A 47 10.77 15.40 -6.96
CA VAL A 47 10.53 14.30 -6.02
C VAL A 47 11.15 13.03 -6.58
N LYS A 48 11.99 12.37 -5.78
CA LYS A 48 12.52 11.04 -6.06
C LYS A 48 11.83 10.04 -5.15
N LEU A 49 11.20 9.04 -5.74
CA LEU A 49 10.61 7.92 -5.02
C LEU A 49 11.55 6.73 -5.08
N SER A 50 11.78 6.07 -3.95
CA SER A 50 12.58 4.84 -3.91
C SER A 50 12.01 3.81 -2.94
N THR A 51 12.10 2.54 -3.29
CA THR A 51 11.70 1.45 -2.41
C THR A 51 12.80 1.19 -1.39
N VAL A 52 12.50 1.38 -0.10
CA VAL A 52 13.38 0.97 1.00
C VAL A 52 13.24 -0.54 1.21
N ARG A 53 12.00 -1.04 1.21
CA ARG A 53 11.70 -2.45 1.42
C ARG A 53 10.38 -2.83 0.76
N TYR A 54 10.36 -3.99 0.10
CA TYR A 54 9.14 -4.62 -0.41
C TYR A 54 9.08 -6.07 0.08
N GLN A 55 8.05 -6.41 0.83
CA GLN A 55 7.85 -7.76 1.38
C GLN A 55 6.57 -8.36 0.82
N ARG A 56 6.72 -9.28 -0.13
CA ARG A 56 5.58 -9.96 -0.77
C ARG A 56 5.14 -11.17 0.04
N GLY A 57 3.88 -11.18 0.45
CA GLY A 57 3.17 -12.35 0.97
C GLY A 57 2.21 -12.93 -0.08
N LEU A 58 1.39 -13.91 0.35
CA LEU A 58 0.45 -14.59 -0.53
C LEU A 58 -0.78 -13.74 -0.87
N PHE A 59 -1.34 -13.05 0.13
CA PHE A 59 -2.55 -12.23 0.00
C PHE A 59 -2.30 -10.74 0.29
N SER A 60 -1.10 -10.39 0.71
CA SER A 60 -0.72 -9.01 0.96
C SER A 60 0.78 -8.79 0.72
N SER A 61 1.17 -7.54 0.46
CA SER A 61 2.55 -7.07 0.51
C SER A 61 2.67 -5.89 1.47
N HIS A 62 3.83 -5.77 2.11
CA HIS A 62 4.17 -4.61 2.94
C HIS A 62 5.33 -3.86 2.31
N VAL A 63 5.16 -2.55 2.14
CA VAL A 63 6.10 -1.71 1.41
C VAL A 63 6.47 -0.49 2.24
N LEU A 64 7.75 -0.14 2.22
CA LEU A 64 8.27 1.11 2.74
C LEU A 64 8.91 1.88 1.57
N THR A 65 8.33 3.01 1.24
CA THR A 65 8.76 3.88 0.14
C THR A 65 9.33 5.16 0.72
N ARG A 66 10.55 5.51 0.33
CA ARG A 66 11.17 6.79 0.64
C ARG A 66 10.78 7.82 -0.42
N VAL A 67 10.37 8.98 0.05
CA VAL A 67 10.11 10.18 -0.75
C VAL A 67 11.21 11.18 -0.42
N ASP A 68 12.15 11.35 -1.34
CA ASP A 68 13.19 12.36 -1.24
C ASP A 68 12.75 13.59 -2.04
N ILE A 69 12.57 14.71 -1.35
CA ILE A 69 12.20 15.98 -1.98
C ILE A 69 13.48 16.78 -2.19
N ALA A 70 13.72 17.21 -3.43
CA ALA A 70 14.92 17.97 -3.76
C ALA A 70 15.00 19.24 -2.87
N ARG A 71 16.17 19.46 -2.27
CA ARG A 71 16.48 20.73 -1.61
C ARG A 71 16.38 21.83 -2.67
N PRO A 72 15.83 23.02 -2.34
CA PRO A 72 15.86 24.15 -3.25
C PRO A 72 17.30 24.44 -3.75
N PRO A 73 17.44 25.05 -4.95
CA PRO A 73 18.72 25.18 -5.65
C PRO A 73 19.78 25.95 -4.85
N GLU A 74 21.06 25.75 -5.21
CA GLU A 74 22.21 26.45 -4.61
C GLU A 74 21.95 27.96 -4.49
N GLY A 75 21.99 28.47 -3.25
CA GLY A 75 21.58 29.84 -2.88
C GLY A 75 20.36 29.91 -1.96
N SER A 76 19.65 28.79 -1.76
CA SER A 76 18.63 28.68 -0.71
C SER A 76 19.25 28.53 0.68
N ASP A 77 18.51 28.99 1.69
CA ASP A 77 18.91 28.98 3.10
C ASP A 77 19.45 27.57 3.51
N PRO A 78 20.69 27.46 4.00
CA PRO A 78 21.24 26.19 4.49
C PRO A 78 20.42 25.57 5.63
N ASP A 79 19.59 26.37 6.32
CA ASP A 79 18.65 25.91 7.34
C ASP A 79 17.30 25.43 6.76
N THR A 80 17.15 25.35 5.43
CA THR A 80 15.92 24.79 4.83
C THR A 80 15.72 23.36 5.31
N PRO A 81 14.61 23.06 6.02
CA PRO A 81 14.42 21.77 6.65
C PRO A 81 14.27 20.66 5.62
N ASP A 82 14.88 19.50 5.89
CA ASP A 82 14.64 18.30 5.09
C ASP A 82 13.21 17.83 5.29
N VAL A 83 12.42 17.97 4.24
CA VAL A 83 11.02 17.55 4.19
C VAL A 83 10.85 16.14 3.63
N SER A 84 11.94 15.44 3.31
CA SER A 84 11.90 14.03 2.88
C SER A 84 11.31 13.14 3.98
N PHE A 85 10.64 12.07 3.57
CA PHE A 85 9.87 11.20 4.48
C PHE A 85 9.67 9.81 3.89
N SER A 86 9.09 8.90 4.67
CA SER A 86 8.73 7.57 4.19
C SER A 86 7.22 7.33 4.30
N ILE A 87 6.71 6.53 3.37
CA ILE A 87 5.32 6.07 3.29
C ILE A 87 5.33 4.57 3.57
N ARG A 88 4.51 4.14 4.53
CA ARG A 88 4.18 2.73 4.77
C ARG A 88 2.97 2.37 3.92
N GLN A 89 3.05 1.28 3.18
CA GLN A 89 1.95 0.81 2.36
C GLN A 89 1.67 -0.67 2.61
N ASP A 90 0.41 -0.98 2.88
CA ASP A 90 -0.13 -2.33 2.90
C ASP A 90 -0.91 -2.55 1.61
N ILE A 91 -0.45 -3.47 0.78
CA ILE A 91 -1.09 -3.84 -0.49
C ILE A 91 -1.81 -5.16 -0.27
N TYR A 92 -3.13 -5.18 -0.36
CA TYR A 92 -3.95 -6.39 -0.23
C TYR A 92 -4.34 -6.90 -1.62
N HIS A 93 -3.85 -8.09 -1.94
CA HIS A 93 -3.99 -8.70 -3.26
C HIS A 93 -5.34 -9.40 -3.41
N GLY A 94 -5.87 -9.37 -4.63
CA GLY A 94 -7.18 -9.88 -5.01
C GLY A 94 -7.25 -11.39 -5.29
N PRO A 95 -8.37 -11.87 -5.86
CA PRO A 95 -9.48 -11.07 -6.40
C PRO A 95 -10.37 -10.43 -5.33
N LEU A 96 -10.23 -10.84 -4.07
CA LEU A 96 -10.79 -10.18 -2.90
C LEU A 96 -9.66 -9.92 -1.90
N PRO A 97 -9.57 -8.71 -1.29
CA PRO A 97 -8.51 -8.35 -0.36
C PRO A 97 -8.75 -8.99 1.03
N LEU A 98 -8.75 -10.32 1.11
CA LEU A 98 -9.09 -11.08 2.32
C LEU A 98 -8.17 -10.74 3.50
N ALA A 99 -6.89 -10.48 3.23
CA ALA A 99 -5.91 -10.07 4.25
C ALA A 99 -6.15 -8.66 4.80
N GLY A 100 -6.95 -7.84 4.10
CA GLY A 100 -7.30 -6.47 4.51
C GLY A 100 -8.65 -6.35 5.20
N ARG A 101 -9.34 -7.47 5.48
CA ARG A 101 -10.72 -7.44 6.02
C ARG A 101 -10.86 -6.67 7.34
N ASP A 102 -9.82 -6.68 8.17
CA ASP A 102 -9.79 -6.06 9.49
C ASP A 102 -9.01 -4.71 9.44
N ALA A 103 -8.51 -4.33 8.27
CA ALA A 103 -7.74 -3.10 8.09
C ALA A 103 -8.69 -1.90 7.93
N PRO A 104 -8.48 -0.80 8.66
CA PRO A 104 -9.34 0.37 8.57
C PRO A 104 -9.40 0.95 7.16
N GLY A 105 -10.63 1.14 6.66
CA GLY A 105 -10.90 1.77 5.36
C GLY A 105 -10.70 0.86 4.14
N VAL A 106 -10.33 -0.42 4.32
CA VAL A 106 -10.09 -1.35 3.22
C VAL A 106 -11.40 -2.07 2.83
N PRO A 107 -11.98 -1.81 1.64
CA PRO A 107 -13.23 -2.43 1.24
C PRO A 107 -13.03 -3.88 0.79
N MET A 108 -13.98 -4.75 1.13
CA MET A 108 -14.07 -6.11 0.56
C MET A 108 -14.68 -6.05 -0.85
N ALA A 109 -13.88 -5.57 -1.80
CA ALA A 109 -14.30 -5.36 -3.19
C ALA A 109 -13.65 -6.37 -4.13
N TRP A 110 -14.37 -6.75 -5.19
CA TRP A 110 -13.83 -7.56 -6.27
C TRP A 110 -12.89 -6.70 -7.13
N THR A 111 -11.60 -6.81 -6.88
CA THR A 111 -10.60 -5.90 -7.46
C THR A 111 -9.23 -6.56 -7.56
N GLY A 112 -8.33 -5.96 -8.35
CA GLY A 112 -6.96 -6.43 -8.51
C GLY A 112 -6.15 -6.31 -7.22
N ALA A 113 -6.19 -5.14 -6.58
CA ALA A 113 -5.61 -4.92 -5.25
C ALA A 113 -6.27 -3.72 -4.54
N VAL A 114 -6.10 -3.66 -3.22
CA VAL A 114 -6.35 -2.43 -2.45
C VAL A 114 -5.06 -2.04 -1.75
N VAL A 115 -4.64 -0.78 -1.89
CA VAL A 115 -3.47 -0.23 -1.21
C VAL A 115 -3.93 0.70 -0.12
N ARG A 116 -3.44 0.49 1.09
CA ARG A 116 -3.57 1.43 2.21
C ARG A 116 -2.20 2.03 2.48
N ALA A 117 -2.07 3.33 2.36
CA ALA A 117 -0.82 4.06 2.53
C ALA A 117 -0.91 5.09 3.66
N THR A 118 0.09 5.13 4.53
CA THR A 118 0.20 6.05 5.66
C THR A 118 1.60 6.61 5.78
N LEU A 119 1.74 7.73 6.49
CA LEU A 119 3.06 8.26 6.80
C LEU A 119 3.78 7.34 7.80
N ASP A 120 5.08 7.17 7.58
CA ASP A 120 5.97 6.62 8.59
C ASP A 120 6.31 7.73 9.60
N PRO A 121 5.77 7.67 10.83
CA PRO A 121 5.91 8.74 11.82
C PRO A 121 7.37 8.96 12.22
N GLU A 122 8.23 7.95 12.10
CA GLU A 122 9.63 8.03 12.52
C GLU A 122 10.59 8.41 11.39
N SER A 123 10.08 8.64 10.18
CA SER A 123 10.92 8.82 8.98
C SER A 123 11.63 10.17 8.88
N SER A 124 11.17 11.19 9.62
CA SER A 124 11.73 12.54 9.63
C SER A 124 11.37 13.31 10.91
N ALA A 125 11.94 14.51 11.09
CA ALA A 125 11.58 15.37 12.21
C ALA A 125 10.13 15.89 12.11
N TRP A 126 9.68 16.24 10.90
CA TRP A 126 8.35 16.80 10.70
C TRP A 126 7.26 15.72 10.79
N THR A 127 7.51 14.48 10.34
CA THR A 127 6.54 13.38 10.48
C THR A 127 6.34 13.00 11.94
N ARG A 128 7.40 13.01 12.76
CA ARG A 128 7.28 12.82 14.22
C ARG A 128 6.47 13.92 14.87
N ARG A 129 6.72 15.18 14.49
CA ARG A 129 5.96 16.34 14.97
C ARG A 129 4.48 16.23 14.61
N LEU A 130 4.20 15.82 13.38
CA LEU A 130 2.84 15.63 12.89
C LEU A 130 2.14 14.50 13.64
N ALA A 131 2.81 13.37 13.86
CA ALA A 131 2.29 12.27 14.66
C ALA A 131 1.96 12.71 16.10
N GLN A 132 2.80 13.55 16.73
CA GLN A 132 2.51 14.11 18.05
C GLN A 132 1.23 14.95 18.09
N TRP A 133 0.91 15.69 17.02
CA TRP A 133 -0.31 16.48 16.95
C TRP A 133 -1.57 15.63 16.78
N TYR A 134 -1.46 14.50 16.08
CA TYR A 134 -2.59 13.59 15.85
C TYR A 134 -2.74 12.52 16.93
N GLY A 135 -1.75 12.37 17.82
CA GLY A 135 -1.76 11.39 18.90
C GLY A 135 -1.87 9.97 18.34
N ASP A 136 -2.96 9.27 18.68
CA ASP A 136 -3.21 7.89 18.25
C ASP A 136 -3.80 7.79 16.82
N GLN A 137 -4.14 8.93 16.19
CA GLN A 137 -4.69 8.96 14.85
C GLN A 137 -3.59 9.02 13.79
N GLU A 138 -3.81 8.37 12.65
CA GLU A 138 -2.92 8.51 11.51
C GLU A 138 -3.18 9.86 10.82
N PRO A 139 -2.16 10.73 10.67
CA PRO A 139 -2.36 12.07 10.12
C PRO A 139 -2.86 12.08 8.68
N VAL A 140 -2.42 11.12 7.87
CA VAL A 140 -2.80 11.00 6.46
C VAL A 140 -2.95 9.52 6.14
N VAL A 141 -4.09 9.16 5.58
CA VAL A 141 -4.38 7.82 5.06
C VAL A 141 -4.83 7.93 3.61
N ALA A 142 -4.16 7.24 2.71
CA ALA A 142 -4.58 7.09 1.32
C ALA A 142 -5.03 5.64 1.08
N ILE A 143 -6.24 5.48 0.54
CA ILE A 143 -6.78 4.19 0.11
C ILE A 143 -6.91 4.20 -1.41
N SER A 144 -6.17 3.35 -2.09
CA SER A 144 -6.24 3.16 -3.54
C SER A 144 -6.87 1.81 -3.86
N LYS A 145 -7.96 1.80 -4.62
CA LYS A 145 -8.53 0.57 -5.20
C LYS A 145 -7.99 0.43 -6.62
N ILE A 146 -7.33 -0.68 -6.92
CA ILE A 146 -6.74 -0.96 -8.23
C ILE A 146 -7.53 -2.08 -8.90
N ALA A 147 -8.17 -1.77 -10.02
CA ALA A 147 -8.90 -2.72 -10.85
C ALA A 147 -7.96 -3.72 -11.55
N PHE A 148 -8.51 -4.79 -12.13
CA PHE A 148 -7.70 -5.86 -12.75
C PHE A 148 -6.89 -5.42 -13.99
N ASP A 149 -7.27 -4.30 -14.59
CA ASP A 149 -6.55 -3.66 -15.70
C ASP A 149 -5.48 -2.65 -15.23
N GLY A 150 -5.40 -2.37 -13.93
CA GLY A 150 -4.48 -1.40 -13.34
C GLY A 150 -5.07 0.00 -13.16
N ALA A 151 -6.30 0.27 -13.60
CA ALA A 151 -6.97 1.53 -13.31
C ALA A 151 -7.13 1.69 -11.79
N SER A 152 -6.84 2.89 -11.27
CA SER A 152 -6.89 3.13 -9.82
C SER A 152 -7.79 4.30 -9.45
N ASP A 153 -8.51 4.13 -8.34
CA ASP A 153 -9.29 5.17 -7.67
C ASP A 153 -8.72 5.37 -6.27
N THR A 154 -8.22 6.56 -5.98
CA THR A 154 -7.49 6.87 -4.74
C THR A 154 -8.21 7.93 -3.93
N GLN A 155 -8.55 7.59 -2.69
CA GLN A 155 -9.09 8.52 -1.70
C GLN A 155 -8.03 8.83 -0.65
N ILE A 156 -7.74 10.11 -0.46
CA ILE A 156 -6.81 10.58 0.59
C ILE A 156 -7.64 11.28 1.66
N THR A 157 -7.43 10.88 2.91
CA THR A 157 -8.13 11.43 4.08
C THR A 157 -7.12 11.95 5.09
N MET A 158 -7.41 13.13 5.64
CA MET A 158 -6.70 13.72 6.77
C MET A 158 -7.77 14.06 7.82
N PRO A 159 -7.80 13.36 8.97
CA PRO A 159 -8.80 13.62 10.01
C PRO A 159 -8.58 15.00 10.65
N PRO A 160 -9.58 15.59 11.31
CA PRO A 160 -9.39 16.81 12.08
C PRO A 160 -8.51 16.55 13.32
N LEU A 161 -7.75 17.56 13.74
CA LEU A 161 -7.04 17.54 15.02
C LEU A 161 -8.06 17.51 16.17
N THR A 162 -7.79 16.67 17.17
CA THR A 162 -8.59 16.55 18.40
C THR A 162 -7.97 17.28 19.57
#